data_AF-A0A968MMD9-F1
#
_entry.id   AF-A0A968MMD9-F1
#
_cell.length_a   1.000
_cell.length_b   1.000
_cell.length_c   1.000
_cell.angle_alpha   90.00
_cell.angle_beta   90.00
_cell.angle_gamma   90.00
#
_symmetry.space_group_name_H-M   'P 1'
#
loop_
_entity.id
_entity.type
_entity.pdbx_description
1 polymer ?
#
loop_
_entity_poly.entity_id
_entity_poly.type
_entity_poly.pdbx_seq_one_letter_code
_entity_poly.pdbx_strand_id
1 'polypeptide(L)'
;MAAFFQTRPFAAQTTVEAYVLGLHERESSVAPSSSRQLITPGVRVLRPPMLSEVDYQLEVMAQFGSSRASSESTDRTQLDHVAFSMHASSGFLFDVPSALRLVLQYD
;
A
#
# COMPACT_ATOMS: atom_id res chain seq x y z
N MET A 1 4.21 -10.21 10.02
CA MET A 1 4.29 -9.20 8.95
C MET A 1 5.71 -8.67 8.92
N ALA A 2 6.37 -8.67 7.77
CA ALA A 2 7.69 -8.05 7.61
C ALA A 2 7.58 -6.93 6.59
N ALA A 3 8.31 -5.83 6.81
CA ALA A 3 8.32 -4.69 5.92
C ALA A 3 9.75 -4.17 5.73
N PHE A 4 10.14 -3.89 4.49
CA PHE A 4 11.37 -3.19 4.16
C PHE A 4 11.00 -1.88 3.48
N PHE A 5 11.72 -0.80 3.82
CA PHE A 5 11.51 0.53 3.27
C PHE A 5 12.84 1.12 2.83
N GLN A 6 12.84 1.74 1.65
CA GLN A 6 13.93 2.59 1.21
C GLN A 6 13.36 3.93 0.75
N THR A 7 13.85 5.00 1.36
CA THR A 7 13.45 6.38 1.07
C THR A 7 14.59 7.14 0.41
N ARG A 8 14.31 7.88 -0.67
CA ARG A 8 15.28 8.75 -1.33
C ARG A 8 14.64 10.12 -1.62
N PRO A 9 15.25 11.24 -1.17
CA PRO A 9 14.86 12.55 -1.67
C PRO A 9 15.26 12.65 -3.15
N PHE A 10 14.34 13.08 -4.01
CA PHE A 10 14.56 13.10 -5.46
C PHE A 10 14.76 14.52 -5.99
N ALA A 11 13.94 15.49 -5.56
CA ALA A 11 14.10 16.93 -5.83
C ALA A 11 13.11 17.76 -4.99
N ALA A 12 13.53 18.93 -4.51
CA ALA A 12 12.76 19.77 -3.60
C ALA A 12 12.23 18.95 -2.39
N GLN A 13 10.93 19.00 -2.11
CA GLN A 13 10.26 18.24 -1.04
C GLN A 13 9.63 16.94 -1.56
N THR A 14 10.07 16.47 -2.72
CA THR A 14 9.58 15.22 -3.32
C THR A 14 10.42 14.05 -2.86
N THR A 15 9.73 13.04 -2.35
CA THR A 15 10.32 11.81 -1.83
C THR A 15 9.87 10.63 -2.68
N VAL A 16 10.80 9.75 -3.01
CA VAL A 16 10.53 8.45 -3.62
C VAL A 16 10.77 7.39 -2.57
N GLU A 17 9.82 6.48 -2.41
CA GLU A 17 9.91 5.36 -1.51
C GLU A 17 9.64 4.06 -2.25
N ALA A 18 10.45 3.04 -1.97
CA ALA A 18 10.19 1.68 -2.38
C ALA A 18 10.01 0.84 -1.12
N TYR A 19 9.08 -0.11 -1.16
CA TYR A 19 8.81 -0.99 -0.04
C TYR A 19 8.44 -2.39 -0.49
N VAL A 20 8.55 -3.33 0.45
CA VAL A 20 8.04 -4.70 0.29
C VAL A 20 7.33 -5.09 1.58
N LEU A 21 6.07 -5.49 1.46
CA LEU A 21 5.26 -6.03 2.56
C LEU A 21 5.12 -7.55 2.42
N GLY A 22 5.34 -8.27 3.51
CA GLY A 22 5.13 -9.73 3.58
C GLY A 22 4.01 -10.08 4.55
N LEU A 23 2.98 -10.77 4.05
CA LEU A 23 1.94 -11.40 4.84
C LEU A 23 2.18 -12.90 4.88
N HIS A 24 2.48 -13.40 6.08
CA HIS A 24 2.60 -14.84 6.35
C HIS A 24 1.61 -15.20 7.45
N GLU A 25 0.46 -15.72 7.03
CA GLU A 25 -0.61 -16.22 7.87
C GLU A 25 -0.56 -17.75 7.83
N ARG A 26 -0.60 -18.39 9.00
CA ARG A 26 -0.71 -19.84 9.14
C ARG A 26 -1.98 -20.17 9.89
N GLU A 27 -2.58 -21.30 9.54
CA GLU A 27 -3.71 -21.88 10.26
C GLU A 27 -3.26 -22.36 11.65
N SER A 28 -4.13 -22.23 12.65
CA SER A 28 -3.98 -22.89 13.94
C SER A 28 -5.31 -23.53 14.34
N SER A 29 -5.27 -24.54 15.23
CA SER A 29 -6.47 -25.25 15.69
C SER A 29 -7.48 -24.36 16.43
N VAL A 30 -7.09 -23.15 16.83
CA VAL A 30 -7.92 -22.18 17.56
C VAL A 30 -8.28 -20.96 16.69
N ALA A 31 -7.59 -20.76 15.57
CA ALA A 31 -7.85 -19.69 14.62
C ALA A 31 -7.76 -20.23 13.18
N PRO A 32 -8.88 -20.76 12.64
CA PRO A 32 -8.99 -21.14 11.25
C PRO A 32 -8.73 -19.92 10.36
N SER A 33 -7.87 -20.07 9.35
CA SER A 33 -7.54 -19.00 8.42
C SER A 33 -7.31 -19.58 7.03
N SER A 34 -7.43 -18.73 6.01
CA SER A 34 -7.14 -19.12 4.63
C SER A 34 -5.63 -19.30 4.35
N SER A 35 -4.77 -19.35 5.37
CA SER A 35 -3.32 -19.62 5.26
C SER A 35 -2.64 -18.87 4.10
N ARG A 36 -2.52 -17.54 4.25
CA ARG A 36 -2.01 -16.65 3.20
C ARG A 36 -0.49 -16.49 3.26
N GLN A 37 0.15 -16.60 2.11
CA GLN A 37 1.56 -16.27 1.93
C GLN A 37 1.66 -15.29 0.76
N LEU A 38 1.72 -14.00 1.08
CA LEU A 38 1.65 -12.93 0.10
C LEU A 38 2.85 -11.99 0.25
N ILE A 39 3.35 -11.52 -0.90
CA ILE A 39 4.37 -10.50 -1.00
C ILE A 39 3.83 -9.34 -1.85
N THR A 40 3.97 -8.12 -1.33
CA THR A 40 3.48 -6.90 -1.97
C THR A 40 4.62 -5.89 -2.09
N PRO A 41 5.43 -5.94 -3.17
CA PRO A 41 6.29 -4.83 -3.53
C PRO A 41 5.47 -3.61 -3.98
N GLY A 42 5.94 -2.43 -3.58
CA GLY A 42 5.35 -1.17 -4.03
C GLY A 42 6.39 -0.05 -4.11
N VAL A 43 6.03 0.97 -4.88
CA VAL A 43 6.79 2.22 -5.01
C VAL A 43 5.81 3.37 -4.93
N ARG A 44 6.19 4.41 -4.19
CA ARG A 44 5.44 5.67 -4.17
C ARG A 44 6.34 6.88 -4.34
N VAL A 45 5.80 7.88 -5.02
CA VAL A 45 6.38 9.22 -5.11
C VAL A 45 5.41 10.18 -4.46
N LEU A 46 5.88 10.98 -3.51
CA LEU A 46 5.02 11.93 -2.81
C LEU A 46 5.71 13.27 -2.59
N ARG A 47 4.88 14.31 -2.51
CA ARG A 47 5.22 15.61 -1.96
C ARG A 47 4.20 15.92 -0.86
N PRO A 48 4.63 16.22 0.37
CA PRO A 48 3.70 16.50 1.46
C PRO A 48 2.97 17.84 1.26
N PRO A 49 1.76 18.03 1.85
CA PRO A 49 1.04 19.29 1.83
C PRO A 49 1.80 20.43 2.50
N MET A 50 1.76 21.61 1.89
CA MET A 50 2.31 22.86 2.43
C MET A 50 1.43 24.06 2.07
N LEU A 51 1.50 25.10 2.90
CA LEU A 51 0.67 26.29 2.75
C LEU A 51 0.87 26.94 1.38
N SER A 52 -0.23 27.17 0.68
CA SER A 52 -0.26 27.74 -0.67
C SER A 52 0.53 26.95 -1.71
N GLU A 53 0.72 25.65 -1.51
CA GLU A 53 1.42 24.76 -2.44
C GLU A 53 0.57 23.56 -2.86
N VAL A 54 0.91 23.03 -4.04
CA VAL A 54 0.36 21.77 -4.56
C VAL A 54 1.13 20.59 -3.96
N ASP A 55 0.38 19.60 -3.51
CA ASP A 55 0.87 18.32 -3.04
C ASP A 55 0.39 17.17 -3.93
N TYR A 56 1.04 16.01 -3.82
CA TYR A 56 0.66 14.84 -4.60
C TYR A 56 1.21 13.54 -4.02
N GLN A 57 0.55 12.43 -4.36
CA GLN A 57 1.05 11.09 -4.18
C GLN A 57 0.70 10.24 -5.40
N LEU A 58 1.67 9.48 -5.90
CA LEU A 58 1.45 8.41 -6.85
C LEU A 58 2.06 7.14 -6.26
N GLU A 59 1.27 6.09 -6.16
CA GLU A 59 1.69 4.80 -5.62
C GLU A 59 1.23 3.68 -6.54
N VAL A 60 2.12 2.72 -6.75
CA VAL A 60 1.82 1.49 -7.49
C VAL A 60 2.32 0.31 -6.68
N MET A 61 1.52 -0.74 -6.62
CA MET A 61 1.89 -1.98 -5.95
C MET A 61 1.38 -3.19 -6.74
N ALA A 62 2.14 -4.26 -6.63
CA ALA A 62 1.77 -5.57 -7.14
C ALA A 62 1.79 -6.54 -5.97
N GLN A 63 0.83 -7.46 -5.91
CA GLN A 63 0.72 -8.47 -4.88
C GLN A 63 0.76 -9.85 -5.52
N PHE A 64 1.64 -10.70 -4.99
CA PHE A 64 1.86 -12.06 -5.46
C PHE A 64 1.77 -13.03 -4.31
N GLY A 65 1.44 -14.28 -4.59
CA GLY A 65 1.59 -15.38 -3.65
C GLY A 65 0.40 -16.32 -3.69
N SER A 66 0.05 -16.90 -2.55
CA SER A 66 -1.01 -17.90 -2.50
C SER A 66 -1.85 -17.82 -1.23
N SER A 67 -3.06 -18.38 -1.31
CA SER A 67 -3.94 -18.64 -0.18
C SER A 67 -4.63 -19.99 -0.35
N ARG A 68 -5.34 -20.46 0.67
CA ARG A 68 -6.36 -21.50 0.51
C ARG A 68 -7.67 -20.89 0.03
N ALA A 69 -8.51 -21.72 -0.58
CA ALA A 69 -9.82 -21.31 -1.09
C ALA A 69 -10.81 -20.96 0.04
N SER A 70 -10.64 -21.54 1.22
CA SER A 70 -11.43 -21.26 2.42
C SER A 70 -10.58 -21.33 3.69
N SER A 71 -11.19 -20.97 4.83
CA SER A 71 -10.58 -21.12 6.16
C SER A 71 -10.88 -22.49 6.79
N GLU A 72 -11.53 -23.41 6.07
CA GLU A 72 -11.83 -24.75 6.57
C GLU A 72 -10.53 -25.56 6.75
N SER A 73 -10.39 -26.25 7.88
CA SER A 73 -9.16 -26.99 8.21
C SER A 73 -8.86 -28.18 7.29
N THR A 74 -9.88 -28.67 6.60
CA THR A 74 -9.79 -29.76 5.62
C THR A 74 -9.48 -29.26 4.21
N ASP A 75 -9.63 -27.95 3.94
CA ASP A 75 -9.37 -27.39 2.63
C ASP A 75 -7.88 -27.30 2.39
N ARG A 76 -7.42 -27.94 1.31
CA ARG A 76 -6.03 -27.90 0.84
C ARG A 76 -5.92 -27.30 -0.55
N THR A 77 -7.01 -26.74 -1.07
CA THR A 77 -7.05 -26.12 -2.39
C THR A 77 -6.29 -24.81 -2.34
N GLN A 78 -5.15 -24.76 -3.02
CA GLN A 78 -4.33 -23.57 -3.10
C GLN A 78 -4.77 -22.70 -4.29
N LEU A 79 -4.89 -21.40 -4.05
CA LEU A 79 -5.16 -20.36 -5.03
C LEU A 79 -3.92 -19.50 -5.16
N ASP A 80 -3.45 -19.32 -6.39
CA ASP A 80 -2.38 -18.39 -6.72
C ASP A 80 -2.96 -17.02 -7.04
N HIS A 81 -2.30 -15.98 -6.51
CA HIS A 81 -2.73 -14.59 -6.62
C HIS A 81 -1.72 -13.76 -7.39
N VAL A 82 -2.24 -12.98 -8.33
CA VAL A 82 -1.55 -11.85 -8.95
C VAL A 82 -2.55 -10.69 -8.97
N ALA A 83 -2.24 -9.62 -8.24
CA ALA A 83 -3.07 -8.42 -8.17
C ALA A 83 -2.21 -7.17 -8.33
N PHE A 84 -2.81 -6.12 -8.86
CA PHE A 84 -2.18 -4.81 -9.04
C PHE A 84 -3.10 -3.74 -8.49
N SER A 85 -2.51 -2.69 -7.91
CA SER A 85 -3.23 -1.51 -7.44
C SER A 85 -2.41 -0.27 -7.78
N MET A 86 -3.10 0.80 -8.11
CA MET A 86 -2.51 2.13 -8.19
C MET A 86 -3.31 3.07 -7.31
N HIS A 87 -2.65 4.07 -6.74
CA HIS A 87 -3.28 5.19 -6.08
C HIS A 87 -2.67 6.46 -6.62
N ALA A 88 -3.50 7.44 -6.97
CA ALA A 88 -3.05 8.75 -7.40
C ALA A 88 -3.86 9.84 -6.70
N SER A 89 -3.19 10.81 -6.10
CA SER A 89 -3.83 11.97 -5.53
C SER A 89 -3.02 13.25 -5.77
N SER A 90 -3.73 14.37 -5.84
CA SER A 90 -3.15 15.70 -5.83
C SER A 90 -4.03 16.64 -5.03
N GLY A 91 -3.39 17.53 -4.27
CA GLY A 91 -4.08 18.45 -3.38
C GLY A 91 -3.49 19.85 -3.40
N PHE A 92 -4.25 20.78 -2.82
CA PHE A 92 -3.79 22.14 -2.56
C PHE A 92 -4.26 22.57 -1.17
N LEU A 93 -3.31 23.01 -0.32
CA LEU A 93 -3.57 23.49 1.03
C LEU A 93 -3.64 25.02 1.03
N PHE A 94 -4.81 25.55 1.34
CA PHE A 94 -5.05 27.00 1.39
C PHE A 94 -4.44 27.61 2.65
N ASP A 95 -3.82 28.78 2.51
CA ASP A 95 -3.36 29.59 3.66
C ASP A 95 -4.52 30.37 4.27
N VAL A 96 -5.35 29.64 5.03
CA VAL A 96 -6.49 30.17 5.77
C VAL A 96 -6.51 29.57 7.19
N PRO A 97 -7.10 30.24 8.19
CA PRO A 97 -7.09 29.75 9.58
C PRO A 97 -7.68 28.35 9.79
N SER A 98 -8.57 27.89 8.89
CA SER A 98 -9.16 26.56 8.94
C SER A 98 -8.26 25.45 8.37
N ALA A 99 -7.11 25.79 7.78
CA ALA A 99 -6.22 24.87 7.07
C ALA A 99 -6.97 24.00 6.04
N LEU A 100 -7.90 24.62 5.29
CA LEU A 100 -8.67 23.93 4.26
C LEU A 100 -7.72 23.33 3.22
N ARG A 101 -7.93 22.06 2.87
CA ARG A 101 -7.22 21.38 1.79
C ARG A 101 -8.22 20.74 0.83
N LEU A 102 -8.07 21.01 -0.46
CA LEU A 102 -8.82 20.34 -1.52
C LEU A 102 -7.97 19.21 -2.08
N VAL A 103 -8.58 18.04 -2.31
CA VAL A 103 -7.90 16.84 -2.82
C VAL A 103 -8.72 16.20 -3.92
N LEU A 104 -8.06 15.82 -5.00
CA LEU A 104 -8.57 14.90 -6.02
C LEU A 104 -7.80 13.58 -5.88
N GLN A 105 -8.52 12.46 -5.85
CA GLN A 105 -7.92 11.13 -5.69
C GLN A 105 -8.56 10.09 -6.62
N TYR A 106 -7.79 9.04 -6.94
CA TYR A 106 -8.18 7.90 -7.75
C TYR A 106 -7.45 6.63 -7.26
N ASP A 107 -8.15 5.50 -7.28
CA ASP A 107 -7.71 4.16 -6.87
C ASP A 107 -8.12 3.11 -7.92
#